data_AF-A0A354BGM6-F1
#
_entry.id   AF-A0A354BGM6-F1
#
_cell.length_a   1.000
_cell.length_b   1.000
_cell.length_c   1.000
_cell.angle_alpha   90.00
_cell.angle_beta   90.00
_cell.angle_gamma   90.00
#
_symmetry.space_group_name_H-M   'P 1'
#
loop_
_entity.id
_entity.type
_entity.pdbx_description
1 polymer ?
#
loop_
_entity_poly.entity_id
_entity_poly.type
_entity_poly.pdbx_seq_one_letter_code
_entity_poly.pdbx_strand_id
1 'polypeptide(L)'
;SLRSASLIVANLPFALIGGVFGLWVTGQYLSVPASVGFIALFGVAVENGIVLVSTINGMRQEGFSTEDAILKGCLQRLRPVIMTTLTTLLGLAPLALAEGIGSEVQRPLAVVVIGGLVSSTLLTLIVLPALYQWFETGDQSEKALQ
;
A
#
# COMPACT_ATOMS: atom_id res chain seq x y z
N SER A 1 -7.00 -1.68 18.69
CA SER A 1 -8.22 -2.52 18.73
C SER A 1 -8.15 -3.57 17.64
N LEU A 2 -8.69 -4.78 17.85
CA LEU A 2 -8.70 -5.89 16.88
C LEU A 2 -9.24 -5.48 15.49
N ARG A 3 -10.20 -4.54 15.44
CA ARG A 3 -10.74 -3.98 14.18
C ARG A 3 -9.71 -3.21 13.35
N SER A 4 -8.78 -2.53 14.01
CA SER A 4 -7.68 -1.83 13.33
C SER A 4 -6.69 -2.81 12.70
N ALA A 5 -6.39 -3.89 13.42
CA ALA A 5 -5.48 -4.93 12.93
C ALA A 5 -6.06 -5.64 11.69
N SER A 6 -7.37 -5.95 11.68
CA SER A 6 -8.02 -6.56 10.52
C SER A 6 -7.99 -5.64 9.28
N LEU A 7 -8.17 -4.33 9.47
CA LEU A 7 -8.07 -3.35 8.37
C LEU A 7 -6.66 -3.28 7.78
N ILE A 8 -5.62 -3.34 8.62
CA ILE A 8 -4.23 -3.37 8.16
C ILE A 8 -3.94 -4.67 7.41
N VAL A 9 -4.42 -5.81 7.94
CA VAL A 9 -4.20 -7.12 7.32
C VAL A 9 -4.88 -7.25 5.96
N ALA A 10 -6.01 -6.57 5.75
CA ALA A 10 -6.70 -6.52 4.46
C ALA A 10 -5.83 -5.93 3.33
N ASN A 11 -4.78 -5.15 3.63
CA ASN A 11 -3.85 -4.62 2.62
C ASN A 11 -2.81 -5.65 2.11
N LEU A 12 -2.51 -6.70 2.88
CA LEU A 12 -1.53 -7.72 2.47
C LEU A 12 -1.87 -8.45 1.17
N PRO A 13 -3.10 -8.95 0.92
CA PRO A 13 -3.42 -9.64 -0.33
C PRO A 13 -3.23 -8.74 -1.56
N PHE A 14 -3.50 -7.44 -1.44
CA PHE A 14 -3.28 -6.49 -2.53
C PHE A 14 -1.80 -6.31 -2.85
N ALA A 15 -0.95 -6.18 -1.82
CA ALA A 15 0.50 -6.14 -1.99
C ALA A 15 1.02 -7.44 -2.65
N LEU A 16 0.52 -8.61 -2.22
CA LEU A 16 0.84 -9.91 -2.81
C LEU A 16 0.55 -9.96 -4.30
N ILE A 17 -0.66 -9.55 -4.71
CA ILE A 17 -1.07 -9.54 -6.12
C ILE A 17 -0.10 -8.67 -6.94
N GLY A 18 0.27 -7.50 -6.43
CA GLY A 18 1.26 -6.63 -7.07
C GLY A 18 2.64 -7.26 -7.26
N GLY A 19 3.16 -7.89 -6.20
CA GLY A 19 4.48 -8.54 -6.25
C GLY A 19 4.51 -9.75 -7.18
N VAL A 20 3.47 -10.59 -7.15
CA VAL A 20 3.32 -11.75 -8.05
C VAL A 20 3.15 -11.29 -9.49
N PHE A 21 2.34 -10.26 -9.72
CA PHE A 21 2.16 -9.68 -11.05
C PHE A 21 3.47 -9.09 -11.59
N GLY A 22 4.27 -8.43 -10.73
CA GLY A 22 5.59 -7.92 -11.09
C GLY A 22 6.56 -9.02 -11.55
N LEU A 23 6.61 -10.14 -10.81
CA LEU A 23 7.39 -11.32 -11.21
C LEU A 23 6.90 -11.89 -12.55
N TRP A 24 5.58 -11.98 -12.74
CA TRP A 24 4.99 -12.50 -13.97
C TRP A 24 5.34 -11.64 -15.19
N VAL A 25 5.22 -10.31 -15.09
CA VAL A 25 5.56 -9.38 -16.20
C VAL A 25 7.05 -9.41 -16.55
N THR A 26 7.93 -9.58 -15.56
CA THR A 26 9.38 -9.63 -15.77
C THR A 26 9.92 -11.05 -16.06
N GLY A 27 9.03 -12.04 -16.14
CA GLY A 27 9.38 -13.44 -16.40
C GLY A 27 10.24 -14.09 -15.31
N GLN A 28 10.21 -13.56 -14.08
CA GLN A 28 10.99 -14.06 -12.95
C GLN A 28 10.21 -15.11 -12.16
N TYR A 29 10.92 -16.11 -11.63
CA TYR A 29 10.31 -17.16 -10.81
C TYR A 29 10.20 -16.75 -9.35
N LEU A 30 9.28 -17.42 -8.64
CA LEU A 30 9.17 -17.32 -7.19
C LEU A 30 10.32 -18.11 -6.54
N SER A 31 11.44 -17.42 -6.34
CA SER A 31 12.69 -17.95 -5.78
C SER A 31 12.87 -17.55 -4.32
N VAL A 32 13.87 -18.11 -3.63
CA VAL A 32 14.19 -17.72 -2.23
C VAL A 32 14.39 -16.20 -2.07
N PRO A 33 15.12 -15.51 -2.97
CA PRO A 33 15.23 -14.04 -2.94
C PRO A 33 13.91 -13.31 -3.16
N ALA A 34 13.04 -13.84 -4.03
CA ALA A 34 11.69 -13.28 -4.23
C ALA A 34 10.86 -13.34 -2.94
N SER A 35 10.94 -14.45 -2.20
CA SER A 35 10.27 -14.60 -0.90
C SER A 35 10.75 -13.58 0.13
N VAL A 36 12.06 -13.29 0.18
CA VAL A 36 12.61 -12.21 1.02
C VAL A 36 12.05 -10.84 0.58
N GLY A 37 11.91 -10.62 -0.74
CA GLY A 37 11.24 -9.45 -1.28
C GLY A 37 9.79 -9.31 -0.81
N PHE A 38 9.02 -10.41 -0.77
CA PHE A 38 7.66 -10.39 -0.24
C PHE A 38 7.60 -10.06 1.25
N ILE A 39 8.55 -10.56 2.06
CA ILE A 39 8.64 -10.21 3.48
C ILE A 39 8.86 -8.70 3.64
N ALA A 40 9.80 -8.13 2.88
CA ALA A 40 10.04 -6.68 2.89
C ALA A 40 8.80 -5.90 2.46
N LEU A 41 8.13 -6.34 1.40
CA LEU A 41 6.90 -5.74 0.89
C LEU A 41 5.78 -5.76 1.94
N PHE A 42 5.61 -6.86 2.68
CA PHE A 42 4.63 -6.93 3.77
C PHE A 42 4.96 -5.95 4.89
N GLY A 43 6.22 -5.78 5.25
CA GLY A 43 6.65 -4.78 6.22
C GLY A 43 6.17 -3.38 5.83
N VAL A 44 6.40 -2.98 4.57
CA VAL A 44 5.98 -1.68 4.05
C VAL A 44 4.44 -1.55 3.98
N ALA A 45 3.73 -2.61 3.57
CA ALA A 45 2.27 -2.61 3.54
C ALA A 45 1.64 -2.45 4.94
N VAL A 46 2.21 -3.13 5.93
CA VAL A 46 1.79 -3.03 7.34
C VAL A 46 2.10 -1.64 7.89
N GLU A 47 3.29 -1.08 7.60
CA GLU A 47 3.65 0.29 7.98
C GLU A 47 2.64 1.30 7.44
N ASN A 48 2.32 1.24 6.14
CA ASN A 48 1.35 2.12 5.50
C ASN A 48 -0.02 2.06 6.21
N GLY A 49 -0.48 0.85 6.56
CA GLY A 49 -1.73 0.64 7.29
C GLY A 49 -1.70 1.14 8.74
N ILE A 50 -0.65 0.82 9.50
CA ILE A 50 -0.50 1.24 10.91
C ILE A 50 -0.51 2.75 10.99
N VAL A 51 0.29 3.40 10.17
CA VAL A 51 0.46 4.84 10.25
C VAL A 51 -0.88 5.49 9.84
N LEU A 52 -1.64 4.94 8.87
CA LEU A 52 -2.99 5.45 8.49
C LEU A 52 -3.98 5.37 9.65
N VAL A 53 -4.08 4.21 10.28
CA VAL A 53 -4.96 4.02 11.43
C VAL A 53 -4.55 4.95 12.58
N SER A 54 -3.25 5.14 12.80
CA SER A 54 -2.73 6.04 13.83
C SER A 54 -3.13 7.49 13.55
N THR A 55 -2.99 7.96 12.30
CA THR A 55 -3.43 9.31 11.89
C THR A 55 -4.93 9.50 12.11
N ILE A 56 -5.76 8.55 11.70
CA ILE A 56 -7.23 8.62 11.90
C ILE A 56 -7.57 8.64 13.39
N ASN A 57 -6.96 7.77 14.19
CA ASN A 57 -7.19 7.73 15.63
C ASN A 57 -6.70 9.00 16.35
N GLY A 58 -5.64 9.63 15.86
CA GLY A 58 -5.18 10.94 16.35
C GLY A 58 -6.20 12.04 16.06
N MET A 59 -6.67 12.15 14.82
CA MET A 59 -7.70 13.12 14.44
C MET A 59 -9.03 12.91 15.19
N ARG A 60 -9.39 11.65 15.46
CA ARG A 60 -10.56 11.34 16.30
C ARG A 60 -10.39 11.79 17.76
N GLN A 61 -9.16 11.79 18.29
CA GLN A 61 -8.87 12.33 19.63
C GLN A 61 -8.87 13.86 19.65
N GLU A 62 -8.54 14.49 18.53
CA GLU A 62 -8.61 15.94 18.33
C GLU A 62 -10.05 16.47 18.11
N GLY A 63 -11.05 15.58 18.11
CA GLY A 63 -12.47 15.95 18.02
C GLY A 63 -13.02 16.05 16.59
N PHE A 64 -12.26 15.64 15.57
CA PHE A 64 -12.78 15.57 14.20
C PHE A 64 -13.85 14.49 14.06
N SER A 65 -14.84 14.74 13.20
CA SER A 65 -15.80 13.74 12.77
C SER A 65 -15.06 12.56 12.12
N THR A 66 -15.64 11.36 12.18
CA THR A 66 -14.99 10.16 11.60
C THR A 66 -14.72 10.34 10.11
N GLU A 67 -15.59 11.05 9.40
CA GLU A 67 -15.45 11.36 7.97
C GLU A 67 -14.32 12.35 7.70
N ASP A 68 -14.26 13.45 8.44
CA ASP A 68 -13.19 14.45 8.30
C ASP A 68 -11.81 13.88 8.64
N ALA A 69 -11.76 13.01 9.67
CA ALA A 69 -10.55 12.33 10.09
C ALA A 69 -10.02 11.37 9.01
N ILE A 70 -10.91 10.67 8.31
CA ILE A 70 -10.53 9.79 7.19
C ILE A 70 -10.08 10.63 6.00
N LEU A 71 -10.81 11.68 5.62
CA LEU A 71 -10.49 12.53 4.47
C LEU A 71 -9.14 13.24 4.63
N LYS A 72 -8.95 13.93 5.77
CA LYS A 72 -7.66 14.58 6.08
C LYS A 72 -6.54 13.57 6.26
N GLY A 73 -6.82 12.43 6.91
CA GLY A 73 -5.86 11.36 7.10
C GLY A 73 -5.33 10.83 5.76
N CYS A 74 -6.21 10.57 4.80
CA CYS A 74 -5.87 10.13 3.45
C CYS A 74 -5.12 11.19 2.63
N LEU A 75 -5.53 12.46 2.68
CA LEU A 75 -4.83 13.55 1.98
C LEU A 75 -3.41 13.78 2.51
N GLN A 76 -3.23 13.68 3.83
CA GLN A 76 -1.91 13.80 4.47
C GLN A 76 -0.99 12.63 4.13
N ARG A 77 -1.54 11.46 3.74
CA ARG A 77 -0.77 10.27 3.35
C ARG A 77 -0.20 10.32 1.95
N LEU A 78 -0.92 10.99 1.05
CA LEU A 78 -0.58 10.97 -0.37
C LEU A 78 0.88 11.37 -0.61
N ARG A 79 1.34 12.43 0.07
CA ARG A 79 2.72 12.93 -0.03
C ARG A 79 3.76 11.92 0.51
N PRO A 80 3.68 11.44 1.77
CA PRO A 80 4.55 10.40 2.29
C PRO A 80 4.60 9.12 1.45
N VAL A 81 3.45 8.59 1.01
CA VAL A 81 3.40 7.32 0.26
C VAL A 81 4.06 7.45 -1.11
N ILE A 82 3.87 8.58 -1.80
CA ILE A 82 4.57 8.85 -3.06
C ILE A 82 6.07 9.00 -2.81
N MET A 83 6.49 9.71 -1.76
CA MET A 83 7.91 9.87 -1.42
C MET A 83 8.61 8.53 -1.17
N THR A 84 8.00 7.64 -0.37
CA THR A 84 8.59 6.32 -0.09
C THR A 84 8.61 5.45 -1.34
N THR A 85 7.51 5.42 -2.11
CA THR A 85 7.43 4.66 -3.36
C THR A 85 8.50 5.09 -4.36
N LEU A 86 8.67 6.41 -4.56
CA LEU A 86 9.71 6.95 -5.45
C LEU A 86 11.12 6.63 -4.95
N THR A 87 11.36 6.77 -3.66
CA THR A 87 12.67 6.46 -3.05
C THR A 87 13.04 4.99 -3.25
N THR A 88 12.08 4.08 -3.00
CA THR A 88 12.29 2.65 -3.19
C THR A 88 12.47 2.30 -4.67
N LEU A 89 11.67 2.87 -5.57
CA LEU A 89 11.82 2.71 -7.01
C LEU A 89 13.22 3.10 -7.48
N LEU A 90 13.70 4.28 -7.09
CA LEU A 90 15.03 4.77 -7.48
C LEU A 90 16.15 3.93 -6.86
N GLY A 91 16.00 3.51 -5.60
CA GLY A 91 16.99 2.68 -4.91
C GLY A 91 17.08 1.25 -5.47
N LEU A 92 15.97 0.68 -5.93
CA LEU A 92 15.91 -0.69 -6.43
C LEU A 92 15.96 -0.81 -7.96
N ALA A 93 15.76 0.29 -8.69
CA ALA A 93 15.87 0.33 -10.15
C ALA A 93 17.17 -0.30 -10.70
N PRO A 94 18.38 0.03 -10.19
CA PRO A 94 19.59 -0.59 -10.71
C PRO A 94 19.67 -2.10 -10.42
N LEU A 95 19.12 -2.56 -9.29
CA LEU A 95 19.07 -3.98 -8.94
C LEU A 95 18.10 -4.76 -9.83
N ALA A 96 16.98 -4.14 -10.21
CA ALA A 96 16.01 -4.74 -11.11
C ALA A 96 16.57 -4.89 -12.54
N LEU A 97 17.48 -4.01 -12.95
CA LEU A 97 18.10 -4.02 -14.28
C LEU A 97 19.47 -4.74 -14.32
N ALA A 98 20.10 -5.00 -13.18
CA ALA A 98 21.45 -5.54 -13.09
C ALA A 98 21.67 -6.81 -13.93
N GLU A 99 22.73 -6.84 -14.75
CA GLU A 99 23.13 -7.99 -15.58
C GLU A 99 24.50 -8.51 -15.12
N GLY A 100 24.63 -9.82 -14.92
CA GLY A 100 25.88 -10.45 -14.50
C GLY A 100 25.76 -11.34 -13.25
N ILE A 101 26.90 -11.63 -12.64
CA ILE A 101 27.00 -12.53 -11.47
C ILE A 101 26.21 -11.94 -10.29
N GLY A 102 25.28 -12.70 -9.73
CA GLY A 102 24.41 -12.27 -8.63
C GLY A 102 23.08 -11.63 -9.05
N SER A 103 22.88 -11.36 -10.35
CA SER A 103 21.60 -10.83 -10.87
C SER A 103 20.41 -11.77 -10.61
N GLU A 104 20.65 -13.09 -10.59
CA GLU A 104 19.65 -14.12 -10.26
C GLU A 104 19.03 -13.97 -8.86
N VAL A 105 19.74 -13.28 -7.95
CA VAL A 105 19.27 -13.01 -6.59
C VAL A 105 18.67 -11.61 -6.47
N GLN A 106 19.33 -10.61 -7.06
CA GLN A 106 18.96 -9.21 -6.91
C GLN A 106 17.71 -8.84 -7.71
N ARG A 107 17.59 -9.33 -8.95
CA ARG A 107 16.45 -9.04 -9.83
C ARG A 107 15.11 -9.46 -9.23
N PRO A 108 14.87 -10.74 -8.87
CA PRO A 108 13.57 -11.16 -8.34
C PRO A 108 13.21 -10.44 -7.04
N LEU A 109 14.17 -10.16 -6.17
CA LEU A 109 13.94 -9.38 -4.94
C LEU A 109 13.49 -7.96 -5.25
N ALA A 110 14.22 -7.24 -6.11
CA ALA A 110 13.91 -5.86 -6.47
C ALA A 110 12.56 -5.75 -7.20
N VAL A 111 12.30 -6.67 -8.12
CA VAL A 111 11.04 -6.73 -8.90
C VAL A 111 9.83 -6.92 -8.00
N VAL A 112 9.88 -7.84 -7.03
CA VAL A 112 8.76 -8.09 -6.10
C VAL A 112 8.46 -6.83 -5.30
N VAL A 113 9.49 -6.19 -4.75
CA VAL A 113 9.32 -5.00 -3.93
C VAL A 113 8.78 -3.85 -4.77
N ILE A 114 9.35 -3.60 -5.96
CA ILE A 114 8.90 -2.55 -6.87
C ILE A 114 7.46 -2.79 -7.35
N GLY A 115 7.16 -3.98 -7.90
CA GLY A 115 5.84 -4.31 -8.43
C GLY A 115 4.77 -4.32 -7.34
N GLY A 116 5.13 -4.87 -6.18
CA GLY A 116 4.29 -4.87 -4.98
C GLY A 116 3.99 -3.47 -4.47
N LEU A 117 4.99 -2.59 -4.37
CA LEU A 117 4.81 -1.21 -3.92
C LEU A 117 4.02 -0.37 -4.91
N VAL A 118 4.36 -0.42 -6.20
CA VAL A 118 3.66 0.35 -7.22
C VAL A 118 2.20 -0.07 -7.28
N SER A 119 1.93 -1.38 -7.31
CA SER A 119 0.56 -1.90 -7.31
C SER A 119 -0.15 -1.57 -6.00
N SER A 120 0.47 -1.78 -4.84
CA SER A 120 -0.12 -1.44 -3.54
C SER A 120 -0.41 0.06 -3.40
N THR A 121 0.46 0.93 -3.91
CA THR A 121 0.26 2.39 -3.90
C THR A 121 -0.86 2.81 -4.86
N LEU A 122 -0.91 2.26 -6.07
CA LEU A 122 -2.02 2.46 -7.02
C LEU A 122 -3.34 1.95 -6.46
N LEU A 123 -3.34 0.76 -5.84
CA LEU A 123 -4.51 0.21 -5.19
C LEU A 123 -4.88 1.01 -3.94
N THR A 124 -3.93 1.55 -3.17
CA THR A 124 -4.22 2.45 -2.04
C THR A 124 -4.87 3.76 -2.54
N LEU A 125 -4.43 4.25 -3.70
CA LEU A 125 -5.05 5.36 -4.43
C LEU A 125 -6.42 5.03 -5.03
N ILE A 126 -6.75 3.76 -5.27
CA ILE A 126 -8.09 3.27 -5.69
C ILE A 126 -8.98 2.91 -4.48
N VAL A 127 -8.40 2.50 -3.36
CA VAL A 127 -9.07 2.38 -2.07
C VAL A 127 -9.49 3.78 -1.59
N LEU A 128 -8.77 4.83 -1.98
CA LEU A 128 -9.11 6.23 -1.76
C LEU A 128 -10.54 6.59 -2.25
N PRO A 129 -10.94 6.32 -3.51
CA PRO A 129 -12.32 6.50 -3.98
C PRO A 129 -13.29 5.40 -3.50
N ALA A 130 -12.84 4.16 -3.27
CA ALA A 130 -13.74 3.11 -2.79
C ALA A 130 -14.22 3.35 -1.34
N LEU A 131 -13.34 3.88 -0.47
CA LEU A 131 -13.73 4.37 0.85
C LEU A 131 -14.56 5.64 0.76
N TYR A 132 -14.28 6.53 -0.20
CA TYR A 132 -15.10 7.72 -0.46
C TYR A 132 -16.55 7.35 -0.84
N GLN A 133 -16.76 6.43 -1.80
CA GLN A 133 -18.10 6.01 -2.24
C GLN A 133 -18.90 5.25 -1.18
N TRP A 134 -18.25 4.44 -0.35
CA TRP A 134 -18.92 3.69 0.72
C TRP A 134 -19.47 4.62 1.82
N PHE A 135 -18.83 5.77 2.04
CA PHE A 135 -19.31 6.78 2.98
C PHE A 135 -20.31 7.76 2.34
N GLU A 136 -20.13 8.15 1.08
CA GLU A 136 -21.07 9.06 0.39
C GLU A 136 -22.46 8.42 0.15
N THR A 137 -22.53 7.08 0.06
CA THR A 137 -23.81 6.36 0.01
C THR A 137 -24.55 6.37 1.37
N GLY A 138 -23.88 6.74 2.46
CA GLY A 138 -24.49 6.96 3.78
C GLY A 138 -25.14 8.34 3.96
N ASP A 139 -24.59 9.40 3.37
CA ASP A 139 -25.09 10.79 3.53
C ASP A 139 -26.27 11.12 2.59
N GLN A 140 -26.42 10.42 1.46
CA GLN A 140 -27.56 10.68 0.56
C GLN A 140 -28.89 10.10 1.04
N SER A 141 -28.89 9.07 1.91
CA SER A 141 -30.15 8.56 2.50
C SER A 141 -30.73 9.47 3.57
N GLU A 142 -29.93 10.30 4.24
CA GLU A 142 -30.41 11.20 5.31
C GLU A 142 -30.91 12.55 4.75
N LYS A 143 -30.35 13.02 3.62
CA LYS A 143 -30.84 14.21 2.89
C LYS A 143 -32.01 13.96 1.93
N ALA A 144 -32.36 12.71 1.64
CA ALA A 144 -33.56 12.39 0.85
C ALA A 144 -34.82 12.14 1.71
N LEU A 145 -34.66 12.09 3.04
CA LEU A 145 -35.74 11.89 4.02
C LEU A 145 -35.92 13.09 4.98
N GLN A 146 -35.17 14.19 4.79
CA GLN A 146 -35.38 15.51 5.40
C GLN A 146 -35.69 16.53 4.31
#